data_AF-A0A7X8BVP1-F1
#
_entry.id   AF-A0A7X8BVP1-F1
#
_cell.length_a   1.000
_cell.length_b   1.000
_cell.length_c   1.000
_cell.angle_alpha   90.00
_cell.angle_beta   90.00
_cell.angle_gamma   90.00
#
_symmetry.space_group_name_H-M   'P 1'
#
loop_
_entity.id
_entity.type
_entity.pdbx_description
1 polymer ?
#
loop_
_entity_poly.entity_id
_entity_poly.type
_entity_poly.pdbx_seq_one_letter_code
_entity_poly.pdbx_strand_id
1 'polypeptide(L)'
;MKHEEEKNNLTPEEKLVKDYLRRGDDFMKIEIYKLARRCYENALALQPENPDLKKLVENVRNLQKKELRAISVIVSVMALIVISVILF
;
A
#
# COMPACT_ATOMS: atom_id res chain seq x y z
N MET A 1 -11.73 31.12 -11.75
CA MET A 1 -11.05 29.87 -12.17
C MET A 1 -9.56 30.05 -11.89
N LYS A 2 -9.05 29.63 -10.72
CA LYS A 2 -7.65 29.84 -10.29
C LYS A 2 -6.92 28.50 -10.09
N HIS A 3 -7.03 27.57 -11.03
CA HIS A 3 -6.47 26.21 -10.85
C HIS A 3 -5.58 25.73 -12.00
N GLU A 4 -5.02 26.61 -12.84
CA GLU A 4 -4.16 26.18 -13.95
C GLU A 4 -2.69 26.62 -13.87
N GLU A 5 -2.32 27.59 -13.02
CA GLU A 5 -0.94 28.12 -13.02
C GLU A 5 0.06 27.41 -12.09
N GLU A 6 -0.40 26.59 -11.14
CA GLU A 6 0.51 25.97 -10.15
C GLU A 6 1.21 24.70 -10.66
N LYS A 7 0.83 24.19 -11.84
CA LYS A 7 1.39 22.95 -12.40
C LYS A 7 2.82 23.08 -12.91
N ASN A 8 3.40 24.28 -13.01
CA ASN A 8 4.65 24.49 -13.74
C ASN A 8 5.92 24.64 -12.91
N ASN A 9 5.86 24.69 -11.57
CA ASN A 9 7.05 24.92 -10.72
C ASN A 9 7.19 23.93 -9.55
N LEU A 10 6.80 22.66 -9.73
CA LEU A 10 7.10 21.64 -8.70
C LEU A 10 8.61 21.42 -8.58
N THR A 11 9.11 21.39 -7.36
CA THR A 11 10.51 21.06 -7.08
C THR A 11 10.81 19.63 -7.57
N PRO A 12 12.09 19.30 -7.85
CA PRO A 12 12.47 17.93 -8.21
C PRO A 12 11.98 16.89 -7.18
N GLU A 13 11.98 17.26 -5.90
CA GLU A 13 11.52 16.44 -4.79
C GLU A 13 10.01 16.22 -4.84
N GLU A 14 9.22 17.26 -5.07
CA GLU A 14 7.76 17.14 -5.19
C GLU A 14 7.33 16.32 -6.42
N LYS A 15 8.06 16.44 -7.54
CA LYS A 15 7.85 15.58 -8.71
C LYS A 15 8.11 14.11 -8.36
N LEU A 16 9.15 13.84 -7.61
CA LEU A 16 9.52 12.49 -7.20
C LEU A 16 8.50 11.91 -6.21
N VAL A 17 8.04 12.70 -5.23
CA VAL A 17 6.95 12.34 -4.32
C VAL A 17 5.69 11.98 -5.11
N LYS A 18 5.32 12.81 -6.09
CA LYS A 18 4.16 12.56 -6.95
C LYS A 18 4.30 11.28 -7.78
N ASP A 19 5.49 10.97 -8.28
CA ASP A 19 5.73 9.72 -9.01
C ASP A 19 5.58 8.50 -8.10
N TYR A 20 6.14 8.56 -6.89
CA TYR A 20 5.96 7.51 -5.89
C TYR A 20 4.49 7.33 -5.50
N LEU A 21 3.76 8.41 -5.28
CA LEU A 21 2.32 8.37 -5.00
C LEU A 21 1.55 7.70 -6.13
N ARG A 22 1.77 8.13 -7.38
CA ARG A 22 1.11 7.54 -8.56
C ARG A 22 1.38 6.05 -8.68
N ARG A 23 2.63 5.61 -8.54
CA ARG A 23 2.97 4.17 -8.57
C ARG A 23 2.32 3.42 -7.41
N GLY A 24 2.32 4.01 -6.22
CA GLY A 24 1.66 3.45 -5.04
C GLY A 24 0.17 3.23 -5.29
N ASP A 25 -0.51 4.22 -5.86
CA ASP A 25 -1.94 4.16 -6.21
C ASP A 25 -2.22 3.09 -7.27
N ASP A 26 -1.35 2.97 -8.28
CA ASP A 26 -1.48 1.94 -9.29
C ASP A 26 -1.32 0.54 -8.69
N PHE A 27 -0.36 0.35 -7.76
CA PHE A 27 -0.24 -0.90 -6.99
C PHE A 27 -1.42 -1.15 -6.05
N MET A 28 -2.03 -0.10 -5.47
CA MET A 28 -3.23 -0.22 -4.65
C MET A 28 -4.43 -0.70 -5.45
N LYS A 29 -4.61 -0.21 -6.69
CA LYS A 29 -5.70 -0.65 -7.59
C LYS A 29 -5.63 -2.14 -7.93
N ILE A 30 -4.42 -2.69 -8.01
CA ILE A 30 -4.19 -4.12 -8.24
C ILE A 30 -3.94 -4.89 -6.94
N GLU A 31 -4.23 -4.28 -5.78
CA GLU A 31 -4.15 -4.87 -4.44
C GLU A 31 -2.78 -5.45 -4.06
N ILE A 32 -1.70 -5.01 -4.73
CA ILE A 32 -0.32 -5.39 -4.38
C ILE A 32 0.16 -4.48 -3.25
N TYR A 33 -0.42 -4.66 -2.07
CA TYR A 33 -0.23 -3.80 -0.90
C TYR A 33 1.24 -3.67 -0.46
N LYS A 34 2.06 -4.72 -0.66
CA LYS A 34 3.49 -4.68 -0.32
C LYS A 34 4.27 -3.69 -1.18
N LEU A 35 4.00 -3.63 -2.49
CA LEU A 35 4.66 -2.70 -3.41
C LEU A 35 4.09 -1.28 -3.23
N ALA A 36 2.78 -1.16 -3.07
CA ALA A 36 2.13 0.12 -2.75
C ALA A 36 2.73 0.76 -1.49
N ARG A 37 2.90 -0.02 -0.41
CA ARG A 37 3.52 0.44 0.83
C ARG A 37 4.95 0.95 0.61
N ARG A 38 5.77 0.23 -0.16
CA ARG A 38 7.14 0.65 -0.45
C ARG A 38 7.17 1.98 -1.21
N CYS A 39 6.26 2.18 -2.15
CA CYS A 39 6.12 3.45 -2.87
C CYS A 39 5.74 4.60 -1.91
N TYR A 40 4.75 4.41 -1.04
CA TYR A 40 4.36 5.43 -0.07
C TYR A 40 5.43 5.70 1.00
N GLU A 41 6.17 4.68 1.44
CA GLU A 41 7.31 4.83 2.36
C GLU A 41 8.43 5.67 1.70
N ASN A 42 8.71 5.45 0.42
CA ASN A 42 9.66 6.28 -0.32
C ASN A 42 9.20 7.74 -0.47
N ALA A 43 7.89 7.96 -0.70
CA ALA A 43 7.33 9.32 -0.71
C ALA A 43 7.44 9.98 0.67
N LEU A 44 7.11 9.25 1.74
CA LEU A 44 7.19 9.73 3.11
C LEU A 44 8.64 10.04 3.54
N ALA A 45 9.63 9.29 3.03
CA ALA A 45 11.04 9.57 3.30
C ALA A 45 11.49 10.93 2.74
N LEU A 46 10.87 11.41 1.65
CA LEU A 46 11.12 12.72 1.07
C LEU A 46 10.37 13.85 1.79
N GLN A 47 9.21 13.53 2.39
CA GLN A 47 8.43 14.47 3.19
C GLN A 47 8.01 13.85 4.54
N PRO A 48 8.95 13.68 5.50
CA PRO A 48 8.69 12.94 6.74
C PRO A 48 7.63 13.57 7.64
N GLU A 49 7.41 14.88 7.51
CA GLU A 49 6.45 15.63 8.28
C GLU A 49 5.05 15.65 7.66
N ASN A 50 4.89 15.13 6.44
CA ASN A 50 3.61 15.13 5.74
C ASN A 50 2.62 14.13 6.41
N PRO A 51 1.54 14.61 7.05
CA PRO A 51 0.60 13.76 7.76
C PRO A 51 -0.24 12.89 6.80
N ASP A 52 -0.46 13.35 5.56
CA ASP A 52 -1.25 12.61 4.57
C ASP A 52 -0.48 11.38 4.07
N LEU A 53 0.83 11.52 3.86
CA LEU A 53 1.70 10.38 3.54
C LEU A 53 1.75 9.36 4.67
N LYS A 54 1.77 9.80 5.94
CA LYS A 54 1.68 8.90 7.11
C LYS A 54 0.38 8.10 7.09
N LYS A 55 -0.76 8.78 6.84
CA LYS A 55 -2.07 8.13 6.72
C LYS A 55 -2.10 7.12 5.58
N LEU A 56 -1.51 7.43 4.42
CA LEU A 56 -1.43 6.50 3.29
C LEU A 56 -0.63 5.23 3.64
N VAL A 57 0.55 5.39 4.26
CA VAL A 57 1.38 4.27 4.73
C VAL A 57 0.65 3.42 5.78
N GLU A 58 -0.08 4.05 6.70
CA GLU A 58 -0.86 3.35 7.71
C GLU A 58 -2.04 2.59 7.09
N ASN A 59 -2.78 3.22 6.17
CA ASN A 59 -3.91 2.60 5.47
C ASN A 59 -3.48 1.33 4.72
N VAL A 60 -2.43 1.42 3.89
CA VAL A 60 -1.93 0.25 3.15
C VAL A 60 -1.38 -0.83 4.08
N ARG A 61 -0.79 -0.46 5.24
CA ARG A 61 -0.31 -1.44 6.24
C ARG A 61 -1.49 -2.20 6.86
N ASN A 62 -2.60 -1.52 7.14
CA ASN A 62 -3.81 -2.15 7.66
C ASN A 62 -4.41 -3.13 6.65
N LEU A 63 -4.48 -2.75 5.37
CA LEU A 63 -4.94 -3.62 4.28
C LEU A 63 -4.03 -4.84 4.12
N GLN A 64 -2.71 -4.63 4.07
CA GLN A 64 -1.73 -5.72 3.98
C GLN A 64 -1.88 -6.73 5.13
N LYS A 65 -2.11 -6.25 6.35
CA LYS A 65 -2.30 -7.12 7.53
C LYS A 65 -3.62 -7.91 7.46
N LYS A 66 -4.67 -7.31 6.91
CA LYS A 66 -5.98 -7.96 6.73
C LYS A 66 -5.90 -9.14 5.78
N GLU A 67 -5.26 -8.96 4.62
CA GLU A 67 -5.05 -10.03 3.63
C GLU A 67 -4.25 -11.21 4.19
N LEU A 68 -3.12 -10.94 4.85
CA LEU A 68 -2.28 -12.00 5.42
C LEU A 68 -3.00 -12.80 6.51
N ARG A 69 -3.86 -12.14 7.31
CA ARG A 69 -4.66 -12.81 8.33
C ARG A 69 -5.70 -13.74 7.71
N ALA A 70 -6.38 -13.32 6.65
CA ALA A 70 -7.35 -14.15 5.95
C ALA A 70 -6.69 -15.40 5.34
N ILE A 71 -5.56 -15.24 4.65
CA ILE A 71 -4.80 -16.37 4.07
C ILE A 71 -4.40 -17.36 5.17
N SER A 72 -3.87 -16.86 6.29
CA SER A 72 -3.45 -17.72 7.40
C SER A 72 -4.60 -18.55 7.99
N VAL A 73 -5.80 -17.98 8.13
CA VAL A 73 -6.97 -18.70 8.66
C VAL A 73 -7.43 -19.78 7.68
N ILE A 74 -7.50 -19.45 6.39
CA ILE A 74 -7.94 -20.38 5.35
C ILE A 74 -6.99 -21.58 5.27
N VAL A 75 -5.67 -21.36 5.27
CA VAL A 75 -4.66 -22.43 5.23
C VAL A 75 -4.80 -23.37 6.43
N SER A 76 -5.00 -22.83 7.64
CA SER A 76 -5.20 -23.65 8.84
C SER A 76 -6.46 -24.52 8.75
N VAL A 77 -7.57 -23.98 8.26
CA VAL A 77 -8.82 -24.75 8.07
C VAL A 77 -8.64 -25.86 7.03
N MET A 78 -8.02 -25.54 5.89
CA MET A 78 -7.75 -26.53 4.83
C MET A 78 -6.85 -27.67 5.34
N ALA A 79 -5.83 -27.35 6.15
CA ALA A 79 -4.96 -28.36 6.74
C ALA A 79 -5.73 -29.31 7.68
N LEU A 80 -6.63 -28.79 8.52
CA LEU A 80 -7.46 -29.61 9.41
C LEU A 80 -8.39 -30.56 8.63
N ILE A 81 -9.00 -30.09 7.55
CA ILE A 81 -9.84 -30.91 6.68
C ILE A 81 -9.01 -32.03 6.04
N VAL A 82 -7.85 -31.71 5.47
CA VAL A 82 -6.96 -32.69 4.83
C VAL A 82 -6.50 -33.75 5.85
N ILE A 83 -6.10 -33.35 7.06
CA ILE A 83 -5.72 -34.27 8.13
C ILE A 83 -6.91 -35.19 8.49
N SER A 84 -8.12 -34.63 8.59
CA SER A 84 -9.32 -35.39 8.95
C SER A 84 -9.67 -36.45 7.88
N VAL A 85 -9.46 -36.14 6.61
CA VAL A 85 -9.67 -37.07 5.48
C VAL A 85 -8.57 -38.14 5.41
N ILE A 86 -7.32 -37.81 5.76
CA ILE A 86 -6.22 -38.80 5.75
C ILE A 86 -6.34 -39.80 6.90
N LEU A 87 -6.91 -39.38 8.03
CA LEU A 87 -7.08 -40.22 9.23
C LEU A 87 -8.28 -41.18 9.17
N PHE A 88 -9.14 -41.07 8.16
CA PHE A 88 -10.36 -41.87 7.99
C PHE A 88 -10.26 -42.77 6.75
#